data_AF-A0A1W2GHR7-F1
#
_entry.id   AF-A0A1W2GHR7-F1
#
_cell.length_a   1.000
_cell.length_b   1.000
_cell.length_c   1.000
_cell.angle_alpha   90.00
_cell.angle_beta   90.00
_cell.angle_gamma   90.00
#
_symmetry.space_group_name_H-M   'P 1'
#
loop_
_entity.id
_entity.type
_entity.pdbx_description
1 polymer ?
#
loop_
_entity_poly.entity_id
_entity_poly.type
_entity_poly.pdbx_seq_one_letter_code
_entity_poly.pdbx_strand_id
1 'polypeptide(L)'
;MAENLTRSITSHIEHTKSERRNNRLNAYELGTELLFKTKKELDELKEKIGSDDVRYQSIADLLATEILQCGIDYFKAMKDNSDFSEASSLEILNSAKEISIDSQIQKRIEDNIKGIGDWVSNQSLRDSQNNIYDFNKILLKTAFSFMTCDGHIAPNEVALIRKMAEEDKAFGEIDIDTELDFLIEVINSLGMGFLKDYFKMLKNAQLKQEQELKLIEMAIKTLYADGKVDYNEVRFFRIFRSLLSVTDKQITDLNPNLPDQFLESDIFSHEYLGQLFDDYFEKVDIPTFEKLSEQKRTEYVDPEKYKQ
;
A
#
# COMPACT_ATOMS: atom_id res chain seq x y z
N MET A 1 31.77 35.73 -30.44
CA MET A 1 30.97 34.60 -30.98
C MET A 1 30.72 33.54 -29.91
N ALA A 2 31.75 33.00 -29.23
CA ALA A 2 31.57 32.09 -28.08
C ALA A 2 30.70 32.66 -26.96
N GLU A 3 30.90 33.93 -26.58
CA GLU A 3 30.06 34.61 -25.57
C GLU A 3 28.57 34.69 -25.94
N ASN A 4 28.24 34.76 -27.23
CA ASN A 4 26.84 34.80 -27.66
C ASN A 4 26.18 33.43 -27.50
N LEU A 5 26.91 32.34 -27.80
CA LEU A 5 26.44 30.96 -27.58
C LEU A 5 26.23 30.71 -26.08
N THR A 6 27.21 31.07 -25.24
CA THR A 6 27.08 30.92 -23.78
C THR A 6 25.87 31.70 -23.26
N ARG A 7 25.67 32.95 -23.69
CA ARG A 7 24.52 33.78 -23.27
C ARG A 7 23.18 33.19 -23.73
N SER A 8 23.13 32.61 -24.93
CA SER A 8 21.93 31.95 -25.47
C SER A 8 21.55 30.73 -24.64
N ILE A 9 22.51 29.82 -24.39
CA ILE A 9 22.29 28.63 -23.57
C ILE A 9 21.86 29.01 -22.15
N THR A 10 22.52 29.99 -21.52
CA THR A 10 22.12 30.48 -20.20
C THR A 10 20.69 31.03 -20.19
N SER A 11 20.27 31.73 -21.24
CA SER A 11 18.89 32.22 -21.35
C SER A 11 17.88 31.07 -21.41
N HIS A 12 18.19 30.00 -22.14
CA HIS A 12 17.33 28.81 -22.19
C HIS A 12 17.26 28.09 -20.84
N ILE A 13 18.40 27.96 -20.14
CA ILE A 13 18.46 27.36 -18.80
C ILE A 13 17.57 28.11 -17.81
N GLU A 14 17.72 29.44 -17.71
CA GLU A 14 16.95 30.22 -16.73
C GLU A 14 15.46 30.27 -17.06
N HIS A 15 15.09 30.27 -18.35
CA HIS A 15 13.70 30.13 -18.77
C HIS A 15 13.11 28.78 -18.31
N THR A 16 13.77 27.66 -18.64
CA THR A 16 13.32 26.31 -18.25
C THR A 16 13.21 26.18 -16.73
N LYS A 17 14.18 26.70 -15.98
CA LYS A 17 14.18 26.69 -14.52
C LYS A 17 13.02 27.46 -13.91
N SER A 18 12.65 28.60 -14.50
CA SER A 18 11.46 29.36 -14.09
C SER A 18 10.19 28.54 -14.32
N GLU A 19 10.01 28.00 -15.54
CA GLU A 19 8.81 27.24 -15.90
C GLU A 19 8.66 25.95 -15.09
N ARG A 20 9.76 25.21 -14.87
CA ARG A 20 9.76 24.00 -14.05
C ARG A 20 9.32 24.27 -12.62
N ARG A 21 9.76 25.40 -12.05
CA ARG A 21 9.38 25.80 -10.68
C ARG A 21 7.91 26.20 -10.59
N ASN A 22 7.33 26.72 -11.68
CA ASN A 22 5.91 27.05 -11.76
C ASN A 22 5.03 25.80 -11.87
N ASN A 23 5.44 24.81 -12.67
CA ASN A 23 4.72 23.54 -12.81
C ASN A 23 5.68 22.34 -12.96
N ARG A 24 5.83 21.58 -11.87
CA ARG A 24 6.72 20.41 -11.83
C ARG A 24 6.22 19.22 -12.65
N LEU A 25 4.93 19.15 -12.99
CA LEU A 25 4.39 18.06 -13.82
C LEU A 25 4.97 18.11 -15.23
N ASN A 26 5.24 19.32 -15.75
CA ASN A 26 5.79 19.53 -17.09
C ASN A 26 7.32 19.41 -17.15
N ALA A 27 7.96 18.96 -16.07
CA ALA A 27 9.42 18.97 -15.96
C ALA A 27 10.08 18.09 -17.04
N TYR A 28 9.43 17.01 -17.47
CA TYR A 28 9.94 16.15 -18.54
C TYR A 28 9.95 16.87 -19.89
N GLU A 29 8.84 17.47 -20.29
CA GLU A 29 8.71 18.23 -21.54
C GLU A 29 9.67 19.41 -21.57
N LEU A 30 9.79 20.14 -20.45
CA LEU A 30 10.70 21.28 -20.33
C LEU A 30 12.18 20.86 -20.44
N GLY A 31 12.55 19.72 -19.85
CA GLY A 31 13.91 19.19 -19.93
C GLY A 31 14.29 18.72 -21.34
N THR A 32 13.38 18.02 -22.02
CA THR A 32 13.58 17.57 -23.41
C THR A 32 13.63 18.75 -24.39
N GLU A 33 12.79 19.77 -24.20
CA GLU A 33 12.84 20.99 -24.99
C GLU A 33 14.16 21.75 -24.78
N LEU A 34 14.65 21.83 -23.54
CA LEU A 34 15.94 22.46 -23.23
C LEU A 34 17.10 21.75 -23.94
N LEU A 35 17.13 20.42 -23.90
CA LEU A 35 18.10 19.60 -24.63
C LEU A 35 18.07 19.89 -26.14
N PHE A 36 16.87 19.89 -26.73
CA PHE A 36 16.70 20.14 -28.16
C PHE A 36 17.19 21.53 -28.58
N LYS A 37 16.81 22.57 -27.83
CA LYS A 37 17.18 23.97 -28.16
C LYS A 37 18.67 24.24 -28.03
N THR A 38 19.35 23.61 -27.06
CA THR A 38 20.74 23.93 -26.72
C THR A 38 21.77 23.04 -27.42
N LYS A 39 21.37 21.86 -27.94
CA LYS A 39 22.30 20.88 -28.54
C LYS A 39 23.23 21.49 -29.58
N LYS A 40 22.67 22.13 -30.60
CA LYS A 40 23.47 22.74 -31.69
C LYS A 40 24.41 23.83 -31.17
N GLU A 41 23.93 24.67 -30.27
CA GLU A 41 24.74 25.77 -29.71
C GLU A 41 25.89 25.25 -28.85
N LEU A 42 25.65 24.18 -28.09
CA LEU A 42 26.65 23.52 -27.26
C LEU A 42 27.72 22.84 -28.12
N ASP A 43 27.32 22.14 -29.19
CA ASP A 43 28.23 21.50 -30.14
C ASP A 43 29.11 22.55 -30.85
N GLU A 44 28.51 23.63 -31.36
CA GLU A 44 29.25 24.74 -31.98
C GLU A 44 30.22 25.41 -31.00
N LEU A 45 29.85 25.53 -29.72
CA LEU A 45 30.72 26.07 -28.70
C LEU A 45 31.92 25.13 -28.49
N LYS A 46 31.67 23.82 -28.35
CA LYS A 46 32.72 22.80 -28.20
C LYS A 46 33.73 22.84 -29.35
N GLU A 47 33.25 22.91 -30.58
CA GLU A 47 34.11 22.98 -31.77
C GLU A 47 35.00 24.23 -31.79
N LYS A 48 34.51 25.36 -31.27
CA LYS A 48 35.20 26.65 -31.33
C LYS A 48 36.24 26.85 -30.24
N ILE A 49 35.95 26.43 -29.00
CA ILE A 49 36.82 26.68 -27.85
C ILE A 49 37.40 25.42 -27.22
N GLY A 50 36.94 24.23 -27.63
CA GLY A 50 37.38 22.95 -27.09
C GLY A 50 36.65 22.57 -25.80
N SER A 51 36.65 21.27 -25.48
CA SER A 51 36.01 20.73 -24.27
C SER A 51 36.73 21.05 -22.98
N ASP A 52 38.02 21.38 -23.06
CA ASP A 52 38.86 21.69 -21.89
C ASP A 52 38.78 23.17 -21.49
N ASP A 53 38.12 24.03 -22.29
CA ASP A 53 37.93 25.44 -21.96
C ASP A 53 36.92 25.59 -20.82
N VAL A 54 37.31 26.34 -19.79
CA VAL A 54 36.50 26.58 -18.58
C VAL A 54 35.10 27.11 -18.91
N ARG A 55 34.94 27.90 -19.99
CA ARG A 55 33.63 28.43 -20.39
C ARG A 55 32.72 27.34 -20.95
N TYR A 56 33.27 26.40 -21.72
CA TYR A 56 32.52 25.24 -22.20
C TYR A 56 32.14 24.34 -21.03
N GLN A 57 33.10 24.04 -20.15
CA GLN A 57 32.86 23.20 -18.97
C GLN A 57 31.76 23.79 -18.08
N SER A 58 31.88 25.07 -17.76
CA SER A 58 30.91 25.79 -16.94
C SER A 58 29.50 25.77 -17.52
N ILE A 59 29.33 26.02 -18.83
CA ILE A 59 28.00 26.04 -19.44
C ILE A 59 27.41 24.63 -19.61
N ALA A 60 28.24 23.63 -19.92
CA ALA A 60 27.83 22.24 -20.00
C ALA A 60 27.33 21.75 -18.63
N ASP A 61 28.06 22.02 -17.56
CA ASP A 61 27.68 21.61 -16.21
C ASP A 61 26.44 22.36 -15.67
N LEU A 62 26.25 23.64 -16.04
CA LEU A 62 25.01 24.36 -15.74
C LEU A 62 23.81 23.75 -16.47
N LEU A 63 23.98 23.42 -17.75
CA LEU A 63 22.95 22.77 -18.56
C LEU A 63 22.60 21.40 -17.99
N ALA A 64 23.61 20.56 -17.73
CA ALA A 64 23.43 19.24 -17.13
C ALA A 64 22.74 19.33 -15.76
N THR A 65 23.08 20.34 -14.95
CA THR A 65 22.43 20.55 -13.65
C THR A 65 20.94 20.84 -13.79
N GLU A 66 20.53 21.70 -14.72
CA GLU A 66 19.10 22.00 -14.90
C GLU A 66 18.33 20.81 -15.48
N ILE A 67 18.93 20.06 -16.41
CA ILE A 67 18.36 18.81 -16.96
C ILE A 67 18.21 17.76 -15.85
N LEU A 68 19.22 17.58 -14.98
CA LEU A 68 19.14 16.74 -13.79
C LEU A 68 17.93 17.14 -12.91
N GLN A 69 17.75 18.44 -12.67
CA GLN A 69 16.64 18.92 -11.86
C GLN A 69 15.28 18.67 -12.52
N CYS A 70 15.18 18.75 -13.85
CA CYS A 70 13.99 18.37 -14.60
C CYS A 70 13.64 16.89 -14.37
N GLY A 71 14.63 15.99 -14.46
CA GLY A 71 14.44 14.56 -14.20
C GLY A 71 13.99 14.25 -12.76
N ILE A 72 14.57 14.93 -11.78
CA ILE A 72 14.20 14.79 -10.35
C ILE A 72 12.77 15.28 -10.09
N ASP A 73 12.40 16.45 -10.63
CA ASP A 73 11.07 17.02 -10.38
C ASP A 73 9.97 16.20 -11.08
N TYR A 74 10.22 15.72 -12.31
CA TYR A 74 9.31 14.80 -12.99
C TYR A 74 9.11 13.51 -12.17
N PHE A 75 10.21 12.87 -11.75
CA PHE A 75 10.13 11.68 -10.90
C PHE A 75 9.30 11.94 -9.64
N LYS A 76 9.60 13.02 -8.90
CA LYS A 76 8.87 13.33 -7.66
C LYS A 76 7.40 13.63 -7.89
N ALA A 77 7.05 14.27 -9.00
CA ALA A 77 5.68 14.64 -9.30
C ALA A 77 4.85 13.44 -9.81
N MET A 78 5.50 12.49 -10.50
CA MET A 78 4.81 11.41 -11.20
C MET A 78 4.96 10.04 -10.56
N LYS A 79 5.95 9.77 -9.70
CA LYS A 79 6.25 8.42 -9.19
C LYS A 79 5.07 7.66 -8.56
N ASP A 80 4.06 8.36 -8.04
CA ASP A 80 2.87 7.74 -7.42
C ASP A 80 1.65 7.71 -8.37
N ASN A 81 1.82 8.11 -9.63
CA ASN A 81 0.79 8.13 -10.67
C ASN A 81 0.88 6.86 -11.54
N SER A 82 -0.26 6.32 -11.97
CA SER A 82 -0.33 5.18 -12.90
C SER A 82 0.39 5.42 -14.22
N ASP A 83 0.48 6.68 -14.66
CA ASP A 83 1.07 7.08 -15.93
C ASP A 83 2.57 7.36 -15.81
N PHE A 84 3.18 7.06 -14.66
CA PHE A 84 4.61 7.23 -14.46
C PHE A 84 5.43 6.36 -15.42
N SER A 85 6.38 6.99 -16.11
CA SER A 85 7.36 6.31 -16.95
C SER A 85 8.75 6.49 -16.36
N GLU A 86 9.31 5.41 -15.80
CA GLU A 86 10.71 5.39 -15.39
C GLU A 86 11.64 5.75 -16.56
N ALA A 87 11.33 5.25 -17.76
CA ALA A 87 12.12 5.52 -18.96
C ALA A 87 12.26 7.03 -19.22
N SER A 88 11.19 7.80 -18.99
CA SER A 88 11.19 9.26 -19.15
C SER A 88 12.09 9.96 -18.12
N SER A 89 12.08 9.52 -16.86
CA SER A 89 13.02 10.01 -15.85
C SER A 89 14.47 9.67 -16.22
N LEU A 90 14.73 8.41 -16.58
CA LEU A 90 16.08 7.93 -16.86
C LEU A 90 16.66 8.53 -18.14
N GLU A 91 15.85 8.76 -19.16
CA GLU A 91 16.28 9.40 -20.42
C GLU A 91 16.88 10.79 -20.17
N ILE A 92 16.17 11.64 -19.42
CA ILE A 92 16.64 12.98 -19.07
C ILE A 92 17.89 12.92 -18.19
N LEU A 93 17.93 12.04 -17.19
CA LEU A 93 19.10 11.91 -16.33
C LEU A 93 20.34 11.39 -17.07
N ASN A 94 20.18 10.43 -17.99
CA ASN A 94 21.28 9.96 -18.83
C ASN A 94 21.77 11.07 -19.78
N SER A 95 20.87 11.88 -20.33
CA SER A 95 21.25 13.05 -21.13
C SER A 95 22.05 14.07 -20.33
N ALA A 96 21.66 14.34 -19.07
CA ALA A 96 22.45 15.18 -18.17
C ALA A 96 23.84 14.58 -17.90
N LYS A 97 23.93 13.25 -17.76
CA LYS A 97 25.19 12.54 -17.54
C LYS A 97 26.16 12.69 -18.71
N GLU A 98 25.65 12.62 -19.94
CA GLU A 98 26.46 12.78 -21.16
C GLU A 98 27.02 14.20 -21.33
N ILE A 99 26.30 15.21 -20.83
CA ILE A 99 26.68 16.62 -20.93
C ILE A 99 27.65 17.02 -19.79
N SER A 100 27.45 16.49 -18.59
CA SER A 100 28.23 16.89 -17.41
C SER A 100 29.70 16.50 -17.52
N ILE A 101 30.56 17.42 -17.07
CA ILE A 101 32.02 17.25 -17.05
C ILE A 101 32.51 17.18 -15.61
N ASP A 102 31.90 17.95 -14.71
CA ASP A 102 32.25 17.94 -13.29
C ASP A 102 31.90 16.60 -12.61
N SER A 103 32.91 15.99 -12.01
CA SER A 103 32.78 14.68 -11.33
C SER A 103 31.75 14.66 -10.19
N GLN A 104 31.54 15.78 -9.48
CA GLN A 104 30.55 15.85 -8.41
C GLN A 104 29.14 15.90 -8.98
N ILE A 105 28.93 16.62 -10.08
CA ILE A 105 27.66 16.65 -10.79
C ILE A 105 27.36 15.28 -11.38
N GLN A 106 28.33 14.64 -12.06
CA GLN A 106 28.18 13.27 -12.57
C GLN A 106 27.78 12.29 -11.46
N LYS A 107 28.46 12.33 -10.31
CA LYS A 107 28.11 11.50 -9.15
C LYS A 107 26.68 11.76 -8.67
N ARG A 108 26.26 13.03 -8.57
CA ARG A 108 24.88 13.38 -8.20
C ARG A 108 23.86 12.83 -9.19
N ILE A 109 24.17 12.85 -10.49
CA ILE A 109 23.30 12.28 -11.53
C ILE A 109 23.22 10.76 -11.36
N GLU A 110 24.35 10.08 -11.19
CA GLU A 110 24.41 8.63 -10.97
C GLU A 110 23.65 8.19 -9.71
N ASP A 111 23.79 8.92 -8.61
CA ASP A 111 23.07 8.65 -7.36
C ASP A 111 21.54 8.76 -7.57
N ASN A 112 21.08 9.71 -8.41
CA ASN A 112 19.66 9.85 -8.72
C ASN A 112 19.17 8.75 -9.69
N ILE A 113 19.96 8.41 -10.72
CA ILE A 113 19.66 7.28 -11.62
C ILE A 113 19.49 6.00 -10.81
N LYS A 114 20.47 5.70 -9.93
CA LYS A 114 20.42 4.55 -9.04
C LYS A 114 19.20 4.62 -8.10
N GLY A 115 18.95 5.77 -7.49
CA GLY A 115 17.82 5.95 -6.59
C GLY A 115 16.46 5.68 -7.25
N ILE A 116 16.28 6.06 -8.51
CA ILE A 116 15.07 5.76 -9.28
C ILE A 116 14.99 4.26 -9.60
N GLY A 117 16.07 3.64 -10.07
CA GLY A 117 16.09 2.19 -10.34
C GLY A 117 15.83 1.33 -9.08
N ASP A 118 16.41 1.73 -7.94
CA ASP A 118 16.14 1.12 -6.64
C ASP A 118 14.67 1.35 -6.23
N TRP A 119 14.10 2.51 -6.54
CA TRP A 119 12.70 2.80 -6.24
C TRP A 119 11.74 1.89 -7.03
N VAL A 120 11.97 1.72 -8.33
CA VAL A 120 11.16 0.86 -9.21
C VAL A 120 11.31 -0.61 -8.83
N SER A 121 12.54 -1.07 -8.58
CA SER A 121 12.79 -2.46 -8.16
C SER A 121 12.05 -2.81 -6.86
N ASN A 122 11.95 -1.84 -5.93
CA ASN A 122 11.24 -2.00 -4.66
C ASN A 122 9.75 -1.63 -4.73
N GLN A 123 9.22 -1.23 -5.89
CA GLN A 123 7.81 -0.89 -6.05
C GLN A 123 6.93 -2.11 -5.77
N SER A 124 7.30 -3.28 -6.29
CA SER A 124 6.60 -4.55 -6.03
C SER A 124 6.49 -4.90 -4.54
N LEU A 125 7.54 -4.62 -3.75
CA LEU A 125 7.54 -4.83 -2.29
C LEU A 125 6.66 -3.81 -1.57
N ARG A 126 6.67 -2.54 -2.01
CA ARG A 126 5.76 -1.51 -1.49
C ARG A 126 4.31 -1.82 -1.83
N ASP A 127 4.03 -2.24 -3.05
CA ASP A 127 2.69 -2.64 -3.50
C ASP A 127 2.24 -3.87 -2.73
N SER A 128 3.13 -4.85 -2.49
CA SER A 128 2.84 -6.01 -1.65
C SER A 128 2.57 -5.63 -0.19
N GLN A 129 3.35 -4.71 0.39
CA GLN A 129 3.11 -4.21 1.76
C GLN A 129 1.83 -3.38 1.86
N ASN A 130 1.58 -2.50 0.90
CA ASN A 130 0.34 -1.71 0.81
C ASN A 130 -0.88 -2.61 0.60
N ASN A 131 -0.73 -3.73 -0.12
CA ASN A 131 -1.76 -4.75 -0.30
C ASN A 131 -1.99 -5.59 0.98
N ILE A 132 -0.95 -5.85 1.77
CA ILE A 132 -1.07 -6.56 3.07
C ILE A 132 -1.81 -5.70 4.11
N TYR A 133 -1.53 -4.39 4.14
CA TYR A 133 -2.12 -3.45 5.10
C TYR A 133 -3.28 -2.61 4.53
N ASP A 134 -3.79 -2.97 3.36
CA ASP A 134 -5.01 -2.37 2.82
C ASP A 134 -6.17 -2.64 3.77
N PHE A 135 -6.89 -1.58 4.16
CA PHE A 135 -7.92 -1.70 5.18
C PHE A 135 -9.08 -2.61 4.74
N ASN A 136 -9.47 -2.59 3.47
CA ASN A 136 -10.57 -3.42 2.98
C ASN A 136 -10.18 -4.90 3.04
N LYS A 137 -8.92 -5.22 2.75
CA LYS A 137 -8.38 -6.57 2.92
C LYS A 137 -8.24 -6.99 4.38
N ILE A 138 -7.80 -6.09 5.26
CA ILE A 138 -7.78 -6.36 6.71
C ILE A 138 -9.20 -6.64 7.21
N LEU A 139 -10.20 -5.86 6.75
CA LEU A 139 -11.61 -6.03 7.11
C LEU A 139 -12.15 -7.38 6.63
N LEU A 140 -11.87 -7.76 5.38
CA LEU A 140 -12.27 -9.07 4.84
C LEU A 140 -11.58 -10.23 5.55
N LYS A 141 -10.27 -10.13 5.80
CA LYS A 141 -9.53 -11.13 6.59
C LYS A 141 -10.05 -11.24 8.02
N THR A 142 -10.56 -10.16 8.59
CA THR A 142 -11.22 -10.18 9.89
C THR A 142 -12.47 -11.03 9.82
N ALA A 143 -13.40 -10.74 8.91
CA ALA A 143 -14.58 -11.58 8.70
C ALA A 143 -14.20 -13.05 8.50
N PHE A 144 -13.29 -13.33 7.56
CA PHE A 144 -12.87 -14.70 7.26
C PHE A 144 -12.24 -15.43 8.46
N SER A 145 -11.48 -14.72 9.30
CA SER A 145 -10.89 -15.32 10.49
C SER A 145 -11.95 -15.71 11.52
N PHE A 146 -13.02 -14.91 11.67
CA PHE A 146 -14.15 -15.27 12.53
C PHE A 146 -14.96 -16.44 11.95
N MET A 147 -15.18 -16.49 10.63
CA MET A 147 -15.81 -17.62 9.92
C MET A 147 -15.02 -18.93 9.96
N THR A 148 -13.78 -18.93 10.45
CA THR A 148 -12.92 -20.12 10.45
C THR A 148 -12.37 -20.44 11.83
N CYS A 149 -12.67 -19.62 12.84
CA CYS A 149 -12.07 -19.74 14.18
C CYS A 149 -12.61 -20.95 14.97
N ASP A 150 -13.76 -21.48 14.59
CA ASP A 150 -14.36 -22.70 15.15
C ASP A 150 -14.18 -23.92 14.22
N GLY A 151 -13.56 -23.72 13.04
CA GLY A 151 -13.38 -24.75 12.03
C GLY A 151 -14.58 -24.92 11.08
N HIS A 152 -15.51 -23.98 11.02
CA HIS A 152 -16.70 -24.08 10.17
C HIS A 152 -16.98 -22.81 9.39
N ILE A 153 -16.95 -22.90 8.06
CA ILE A 153 -17.45 -21.82 7.20
C ILE A 153 -18.92 -22.09 6.89
N ALA A 154 -19.82 -21.32 7.47
CA ALA A 154 -21.25 -21.50 7.27
C ALA A 154 -21.77 -20.74 6.04
N PRO A 155 -22.74 -21.30 5.29
CA PRO A 155 -23.30 -20.64 4.11
C PRO A 155 -23.91 -19.26 4.39
N ASN A 156 -24.49 -19.04 5.59
CA ASN A 156 -25.12 -17.76 5.93
C ASN A 156 -24.08 -16.68 6.23
N GLU A 157 -22.94 -17.03 6.84
CA GLU A 157 -21.81 -16.11 7.02
C GLU A 157 -21.25 -15.65 5.67
N VAL A 158 -21.02 -16.59 4.76
CA VAL A 158 -20.56 -16.27 3.39
C VAL A 158 -21.59 -15.34 2.70
N ALA A 159 -22.88 -15.62 2.87
CA ALA A 159 -23.95 -14.80 2.31
C ALA A 159 -23.97 -13.38 2.92
N LEU A 160 -23.71 -13.24 4.22
CA LEU A 160 -23.57 -11.94 4.89
C LEU A 160 -22.41 -11.13 4.26
N ILE A 161 -21.24 -11.74 4.09
CA ILE A 161 -20.07 -11.06 3.52
C ILE A 161 -20.32 -10.61 2.09
N ARG A 162 -20.94 -11.46 1.26
CA ARG A 162 -21.35 -11.09 -0.10
C ARG A 162 -22.34 -9.92 -0.09
N LYS A 163 -23.37 -9.98 0.77
CA LYS A 163 -24.36 -8.90 0.90
C LYS A 163 -23.70 -7.58 1.30
N MET A 164 -22.81 -7.58 2.29
CA MET A 164 -22.09 -6.38 2.75
C MET A 164 -21.17 -5.80 1.66
N ALA A 165 -20.62 -6.64 0.79
CA ALA A 165 -19.83 -6.18 -0.35
C ALA A 165 -20.70 -5.50 -1.42
N GLU A 166 -21.84 -6.09 -1.75
CA GLU A 166 -22.74 -5.62 -2.81
C GLU A 166 -23.54 -4.37 -2.38
N GLU A 167 -24.12 -4.38 -1.18
CA GLU A 167 -25.02 -3.33 -0.69
C GLU A 167 -24.26 -2.18 -0.01
N ASP A 168 -23.34 -2.50 0.90
CA ASP A 168 -22.66 -1.49 1.73
C ASP A 168 -21.31 -1.05 1.15
N LYS A 169 -20.84 -1.71 0.07
CA LYS A 169 -19.48 -1.56 -0.47
C LYS A 169 -18.42 -1.68 0.63
N ALA A 170 -18.66 -2.54 1.62
CA ALA A 170 -17.86 -2.61 2.84
C ALA A 170 -16.38 -2.91 2.57
N PHE A 171 -16.10 -3.63 1.47
CA PHE A 171 -14.76 -4.07 1.08
C PHE A 171 -14.22 -3.34 -0.18
N GLY A 172 -14.82 -2.21 -0.57
CA GLY A 172 -14.40 -1.47 -1.76
C GLY A 172 -14.60 -2.28 -3.06
N GLU A 173 -13.55 -2.36 -3.87
CA GLU A 173 -13.56 -3.01 -5.20
C GLU A 173 -13.03 -4.47 -5.17
N ILE A 174 -12.99 -5.10 -3.99
CA ILE A 174 -12.52 -6.49 -3.86
C ILE A 174 -13.54 -7.44 -4.48
N ASP A 175 -13.08 -8.32 -5.36
CA ASP A 175 -13.84 -9.50 -5.79
C ASP A 175 -13.87 -10.53 -4.65
N ILE A 176 -15.00 -10.54 -3.93
CA ILE A 176 -15.19 -11.34 -2.72
C ILE A 176 -15.04 -12.83 -2.97
N ASP A 177 -15.59 -13.35 -4.07
CA ASP A 177 -15.56 -14.79 -4.31
C ASP A 177 -14.13 -15.26 -4.62
N THR A 178 -13.43 -14.50 -5.46
CA THR A 178 -12.03 -14.78 -5.78
C THR A 178 -11.13 -14.68 -4.54
N GLU A 179 -11.29 -13.63 -3.73
CA GLU A 179 -10.45 -13.43 -2.54
C GLU A 179 -10.78 -14.45 -1.44
N LEU A 180 -12.05 -14.82 -1.22
CA LEU A 180 -12.41 -15.86 -0.26
C LEU A 180 -11.88 -17.24 -0.67
N ASP A 181 -11.96 -17.61 -1.95
CA ASP A 181 -11.37 -18.86 -2.45
C ASP A 181 -9.84 -18.87 -2.24
N PHE A 182 -9.16 -17.74 -2.45
CA PHE A 182 -7.75 -17.60 -2.14
C PHE A 182 -7.47 -17.75 -0.64
N LEU A 183 -8.26 -17.12 0.24
CA LEU A 183 -8.09 -17.26 1.69
C LEU A 183 -8.32 -18.70 2.17
N ILE A 184 -9.26 -19.43 1.54
CA ILE A 184 -9.48 -20.86 1.76
C ILE A 184 -8.24 -21.67 1.37
N GLU A 185 -7.62 -21.40 0.23
CA GLU A 185 -6.37 -22.07 -0.16
C GLU A 185 -5.24 -21.80 0.85
N VAL A 186 -5.12 -20.55 1.32
CA VAL A 186 -4.10 -20.17 2.30
C VAL A 186 -4.33 -20.86 3.64
N ILE A 187 -5.55 -20.84 4.20
CA ILE A 187 -5.83 -21.48 5.48
C ILE A 187 -5.72 -23.01 5.39
N ASN A 188 -6.11 -23.63 4.26
CA ASN A 188 -5.90 -25.06 4.04
C ASN A 188 -4.40 -25.42 3.98
N SER A 189 -3.56 -24.53 3.48
CA SER A 189 -2.10 -24.73 3.43
C SER A 189 -1.40 -24.48 4.76
N LEU A 190 -1.87 -23.52 5.56
CA LEU A 190 -1.20 -23.07 6.79
C LEU A 190 -1.83 -23.61 8.07
N GLY A 191 -3.08 -24.09 8.01
CA GLY A 191 -3.91 -24.40 9.16
C GLY A 191 -3.97 -23.22 10.13
N MET A 192 -3.74 -23.50 11.42
CA MET A 192 -3.66 -22.48 12.48
C MET A 192 -2.62 -21.38 12.22
N GLY A 193 -1.62 -21.62 11.38
CA GLY A 193 -0.63 -20.61 10.99
C GLY A 193 -1.27 -19.36 10.38
N PHE A 194 -2.38 -19.52 9.67
CA PHE A 194 -3.15 -18.42 9.10
C PHE A 194 -3.64 -17.43 10.17
N LEU A 195 -4.27 -17.92 11.24
CA LEU A 195 -4.79 -17.06 12.31
C LEU A 195 -3.66 -16.37 13.09
N LYS A 196 -2.52 -17.04 13.28
CA LYS A 196 -1.32 -16.44 13.87
C LYS A 196 -0.79 -15.29 13.00
N ASP A 197 -0.73 -15.50 11.68
CA ASP A 197 -0.30 -14.48 10.73
C ASP A 197 -1.27 -13.30 10.66
N TYR A 198 -2.58 -13.57 10.73
CA TYR A 198 -3.61 -12.54 10.83
C TYR A 198 -3.43 -11.66 12.08
N PHE A 199 -3.25 -12.26 13.26
CA PHE A 199 -3.01 -11.48 14.49
C PHE A 199 -1.71 -10.69 14.44
N LYS A 200 -0.65 -11.26 13.85
CA LYS A 200 0.61 -10.53 13.62
C LYS A 200 0.40 -9.36 12.67
N MET A 201 -0.39 -9.53 11.60
CA MET A 201 -0.74 -8.45 10.68
C MET A 201 -1.50 -7.33 11.41
N LEU A 202 -2.53 -7.66 12.20
CA LEU A 202 -3.28 -6.67 12.98
C LEU A 202 -2.40 -5.87 13.93
N LYS A 203 -1.53 -6.54 14.69
CA LYS A 203 -0.63 -5.89 15.66
C LYS A 203 0.33 -4.88 14.99
N ASN A 204 0.67 -5.09 13.72
CA ASN A 204 1.59 -4.22 12.98
C ASN A 204 0.87 -3.21 12.07
N ALA A 205 -0.45 -3.33 11.91
CA ALA A 205 -1.23 -2.42 11.09
C ALA A 205 -1.37 -1.06 11.81
N GLN A 206 -1.11 0.03 11.09
CA GLN A 206 -1.31 1.39 11.60
C GLN A 206 -2.78 1.82 11.41
N LEU A 207 -3.68 1.25 12.20
CA LEU A 207 -5.12 1.51 12.11
C LEU A 207 -5.51 2.78 12.84
N LYS A 208 -6.44 3.54 12.25
CA LYS A 208 -7.14 4.62 12.93
C LYS A 208 -8.24 4.03 13.83
N GLN A 209 -8.62 4.76 14.87
CA GLN A 209 -9.69 4.33 15.79
C GLN A 209 -11.01 3.99 15.08
N GLU A 210 -11.42 4.77 14.07
CA GLU A 210 -12.61 4.48 13.27
C GLU A 210 -12.50 3.16 12.50
N GLN A 211 -11.29 2.79 12.05
CA GLN A 211 -11.02 1.53 11.38
C GLN A 211 -11.08 0.37 12.37
N GLU A 212 -10.50 0.51 13.57
CA GLU A 212 -10.60 -0.50 14.61
C GLU A 212 -12.05 -0.78 15.03
N LEU A 213 -12.87 0.26 15.17
CA LEU A 213 -14.31 0.10 15.45
C LEU A 213 -15.05 -0.64 14.34
N LYS A 214 -14.71 -0.40 13.07
CA LYS A 214 -15.24 -1.16 11.94
C LYS A 214 -14.81 -2.63 11.98
N LEU A 215 -13.58 -2.92 12.40
CA LEU A 215 -13.14 -4.32 12.57
C LEU A 215 -13.95 -5.02 13.68
N ILE A 216 -14.23 -4.32 14.79
CA ILE A 216 -15.11 -4.83 15.86
C ILE A 216 -16.52 -5.08 15.34
N GLU A 217 -17.10 -4.13 14.61
CA GLU A 217 -18.44 -4.28 14.02
C GLU A 217 -18.50 -5.51 13.10
N MET A 218 -17.50 -5.67 12.23
CA MET A 218 -17.40 -6.80 11.31
C MET A 218 -17.30 -8.13 12.06
N ALA A 219 -16.44 -8.20 13.07
CA ALA A 219 -16.28 -9.39 13.91
C ALA A 219 -17.62 -9.79 14.54
N ILE A 220 -18.33 -8.84 15.17
CA ILE A 220 -19.63 -9.08 15.80
C ILE A 220 -20.67 -9.53 14.75
N LYS A 221 -20.77 -8.84 13.62
CA LYS A 221 -21.73 -9.19 12.56
C LYS A 221 -21.51 -10.61 12.05
N THR A 222 -20.26 -11.00 11.87
CA THR A 222 -19.87 -12.34 11.41
C THR A 222 -20.27 -13.39 12.45
N LEU A 223 -19.86 -13.22 13.71
CA LEU A 223 -20.19 -14.12 14.82
C LEU A 223 -21.69 -14.38 14.96
N TYR A 224 -22.50 -13.32 14.84
CA TYR A 224 -23.94 -13.44 15.00
C TYR A 224 -24.68 -13.83 13.73
N ALA A 225 -23.99 -14.04 12.59
CA ALA A 225 -24.64 -14.33 11.31
C ALA A 225 -25.51 -15.60 11.35
N ASP A 226 -25.10 -16.60 12.12
CA ASP A 226 -25.84 -17.86 12.29
C ASP A 226 -26.76 -17.88 13.53
N GLY A 227 -26.81 -16.78 14.28
CA GLY A 227 -27.68 -16.64 15.45
C GLY A 227 -27.27 -17.47 16.66
N LYS A 228 -26.08 -18.10 16.62
CA LYS A 228 -25.46 -18.81 17.74
C LYS A 228 -24.00 -18.40 17.82
N VAL A 229 -23.53 -18.14 19.03
CA VAL A 229 -22.11 -17.89 19.28
C VAL A 229 -21.62 -18.87 20.33
N ASP A 230 -20.53 -19.56 20.04
CA ASP A 230 -19.91 -20.54 20.91
C ASP A 230 -18.82 -19.93 21.83
N TYR A 231 -18.28 -20.77 22.71
CA TYR A 231 -17.25 -20.34 23.66
C TYR A 231 -15.89 -20.03 23.00
N ASN A 232 -15.51 -20.78 21.96
CA ASN A 232 -14.24 -20.60 21.26
C ASN A 232 -14.24 -19.28 20.46
N GLU A 233 -15.36 -18.93 19.87
CA GLU A 233 -15.63 -17.67 19.19
C GLU A 233 -15.54 -16.46 20.14
N VAL A 234 -16.14 -16.55 21.33
CA VAL A 234 -16.00 -15.53 22.38
C VAL A 234 -14.53 -15.37 22.78
N ARG A 235 -13.81 -16.48 22.94
CA ARG A 235 -12.38 -16.45 23.28
C ARG A 235 -11.54 -15.83 22.16
N PHE A 236 -11.81 -16.17 20.91
CA PHE A 236 -11.16 -15.58 19.74
C PHE A 236 -11.42 -14.07 19.66
N PHE A 237 -12.66 -13.64 19.91
CA PHE A 237 -13.00 -12.21 20.00
C PHE A 237 -12.21 -11.48 21.09
N ARG A 238 -12.05 -12.10 22.27
CA ARG A 238 -11.29 -11.51 23.39
C ARG A 238 -9.80 -11.38 23.06
N ILE A 239 -9.23 -12.34 22.32
CA ILE A 239 -7.88 -12.22 21.79
C ILE A 239 -7.81 -11.06 20.78
N PHE A 240 -8.70 -11.06 19.78
CA PHE A 240 -8.77 -10.06 18.73
C PHE A 240 -8.89 -8.63 19.29
N ARG A 241 -9.83 -8.38 20.21
CA ARG A 241 -10.04 -7.05 20.80
C ARG A 241 -8.80 -6.56 21.56
N SER A 242 -8.03 -7.47 22.19
CA SER A 242 -6.84 -7.11 22.97
C SER A 242 -5.69 -6.58 22.11
N LEU A 243 -5.75 -6.79 20.79
CA LEU A 243 -4.78 -6.29 19.83
C LEU A 243 -5.12 -4.89 19.32
N LEU A 244 -6.30 -4.36 19.65
CA LEU A 244 -6.78 -3.05 19.23
C LEU A 244 -6.66 -2.02 20.35
N SER A 245 -6.68 -0.73 19.99
CA SER A 245 -6.62 0.37 20.95
C SER A 245 -7.99 0.87 21.43
N VAL A 246 -9.08 0.39 20.83
CA VAL A 246 -10.46 0.72 21.23
C VAL A 246 -10.79 0.25 22.65
N THR A 247 -11.51 1.10 23.39
CA THR A 247 -11.89 0.81 24.78
C THR A 247 -13.19 0.01 24.87
N ASP A 248 -13.38 -0.74 25.96
CA ASP A 248 -14.61 -1.50 26.23
C ASP A 248 -15.85 -0.61 26.10
N LYS A 249 -15.79 0.63 26.62
CA LYS A 249 -16.87 1.61 26.49
C LYS A 249 -17.24 1.88 25.03
N GLN A 250 -16.26 2.04 24.14
CA GLN A 250 -16.53 2.30 22.73
C GLN A 250 -17.13 1.07 22.03
N ILE A 251 -16.75 -0.13 22.44
CA ILE A 251 -17.35 -1.37 21.95
C ILE A 251 -18.80 -1.49 22.42
N THR A 252 -19.09 -1.17 23.68
CA THR A 252 -20.46 -1.14 24.23
C THR A 252 -21.31 -0.05 23.56
N ASP A 253 -20.76 1.14 23.32
CA ASP A 253 -21.47 2.23 22.63
C ASP A 253 -21.81 1.83 21.18
N LEU A 254 -20.93 1.06 20.53
CA LEU A 254 -21.15 0.51 19.18
C LEU A 254 -22.20 -0.61 19.17
N ASN A 255 -22.18 -1.51 20.15
CA ASN A 255 -23.17 -2.58 20.29
C ASN A 255 -23.64 -2.74 21.75
N PRO A 256 -24.68 -2.00 22.18
CA PRO A 256 -25.14 -2.00 23.57
C PRO A 256 -25.69 -3.35 24.07
N ASN A 257 -26.07 -4.23 23.15
CA ASN A 257 -26.60 -5.56 23.46
C ASN A 257 -25.53 -6.66 23.45
N LEU A 258 -24.25 -6.30 23.25
CA LEU A 258 -23.16 -7.27 23.29
C LEU A 258 -23.05 -7.85 24.71
N PRO A 259 -23.12 -9.18 24.90
CA PRO A 259 -23.01 -9.79 26.21
C PRO A 259 -21.68 -9.47 26.91
N ASP A 260 -21.72 -9.29 28.24
CA ASP A 260 -20.55 -8.89 29.04
C ASP A 260 -19.35 -9.84 28.90
N GLN A 261 -19.60 -11.14 28.65
CA GLN A 261 -18.56 -12.17 28.45
C GLN A 261 -17.54 -11.83 27.34
N PHE A 262 -17.91 -10.99 26.37
CA PHE A 262 -17.01 -10.53 25.30
C PHE A 262 -16.04 -9.45 25.79
N LEU A 263 -16.40 -8.71 26.83
CA LEU A 263 -15.66 -7.58 27.40
C LEU A 263 -14.98 -7.93 28.73
N GLU A 264 -15.30 -9.09 29.31
CA GLU A 264 -14.64 -9.57 30.52
C GLU A 264 -13.12 -9.47 30.36
N SER A 265 -12.50 -8.83 31.35
CA SER A 265 -11.05 -8.73 31.48
C SER A 265 -10.58 -9.94 32.27
N ASP A 266 -10.19 -11.00 31.57
CA ASP A 266 -9.31 -11.97 32.21
C ASP A 266 -8.00 -11.23 32.48
N ILE A 267 -7.55 -11.18 33.73
CA ILE A 267 -6.44 -10.35 34.20
C ILE A 267 -5.23 -10.46 33.24
N PHE A 268 -5.09 -9.48 32.34
CA PHE A 268 -4.16 -9.54 31.21
C PHE A 268 -2.74 -9.14 31.65
N SER A 269 -1.95 -10.09 32.14
CA SER A 269 -0.50 -9.98 32.02
C SER A 269 -0.07 -10.39 30.61
N HIS A 270 1.08 -9.90 30.12
CA HIS A 270 1.63 -10.31 28.82
C HIS A 270 1.86 -11.84 28.73
N GLU A 271 2.03 -12.49 29.88
CA GLU A 271 2.18 -13.93 30.05
C GLU A 271 0.83 -14.67 29.89
N TYR A 272 -0.28 -14.09 30.35
CA TYR A 272 -1.62 -14.64 30.19
C TYR A 272 -2.15 -14.53 28.75
N LEU A 273 -1.80 -13.47 28.01
CA LEU A 273 -2.10 -13.42 26.57
C LEU A 273 -1.38 -14.53 25.81
N GLY A 274 -0.11 -14.79 26.11
CA GLY A 274 0.62 -15.93 25.54
C GLY A 274 -0.10 -17.26 25.79
N GLN A 275 -0.49 -17.51 27.05
CA GLN A 275 -1.27 -18.71 27.43
C GLN A 275 -2.64 -18.75 26.75
N LEU A 276 -3.36 -17.63 26.67
CA LEU A 276 -4.68 -17.57 26.04
C LEU A 276 -4.58 -17.88 24.53
N PHE A 277 -3.53 -17.40 23.87
CA PHE A 277 -3.20 -17.81 22.51
C PHE A 277 -2.90 -19.32 22.50
N ASP A 278 -1.92 -19.77 23.28
CA ASP A 278 -1.44 -21.15 23.26
C ASP A 278 -2.58 -22.17 23.55
N ASP A 279 -3.39 -22.03 24.61
CA ASP A 279 -4.49 -22.98 24.82
C ASP A 279 -5.65 -22.84 23.83
N TYR A 280 -5.76 -21.74 23.06
CA TYR A 280 -6.73 -21.69 21.96
C TYR A 280 -6.17 -22.53 20.80
N PHE A 281 -4.90 -22.31 20.47
CA PHE A 281 -4.21 -23.01 19.38
C PHE A 281 -3.91 -24.49 19.65
N GLU A 282 -3.87 -24.94 20.91
CA GLU A 282 -3.72 -26.36 21.28
C GLU A 282 -5.04 -27.15 21.24
N LYS A 283 -6.18 -26.48 21.37
CA LYS A 283 -7.50 -27.13 21.52
C LYS A 283 -8.36 -27.07 20.28
N VAL A 284 -8.03 -26.18 19.34
CA VAL A 284 -8.76 -26.01 18.08
C VAL A 284 -7.96 -26.65 16.95
N ASP A 285 -8.62 -27.55 16.22
CA ASP A 285 -8.09 -28.12 14.99
C ASP A 285 -8.83 -27.51 13.80
N ILE A 286 -8.10 -27.00 12.80
CA ILE A 286 -8.71 -26.41 11.61
C ILE A 286 -8.83 -27.49 10.53
N PRO A 287 -10.06 -27.83 10.10
CA PRO A 287 -10.26 -28.79 9.03
C PRO A 287 -9.90 -28.19 7.67
N THR A 288 -9.85 -29.05 6.65
CA THR A 288 -9.78 -28.58 5.26
C THR A 288 -11.15 -28.10 4.79
N PHE A 289 -11.20 -26.90 4.22
CA PHE A 289 -12.42 -26.31 3.66
C PHE A 289 -12.49 -26.53 2.15
N GLU A 290 -13.69 -26.79 1.63
CA GLU A 290 -13.96 -26.79 0.19
C GLU A 290 -14.05 -25.36 -0.35
N LYS A 291 -13.73 -25.15 -1.64
CA LYS A 291 -13.83 -23.83 -2.27
C LYS A 291 -15.27 -23.37 -2.37
N LEU A 292 -15.51 -22.07 -2.23
CA LEU A 292 -16.85 -21.49 -2.35
C LEU A 292 -17.39 -21.58 -3.78
N SER A 293 -16.51 -21.55 -4.77
CA SER A 293 -16.88 -21.78 -6.17
C SER A 293 -17.50 -23.18 -6.42
N GLU A 294 -17.29 -24.13 -5.52
CA GLU A 294 -17.86 -25.47 -5.58
C GLU A 294 -19.18 -25.60 -4.80
N GLN A 295 -19.56 -24.55 -4.05
CA GLN A 295 -20.77 -24.52 -3.22
C GLN A 295 -21.93 -23.76 -3.89
N LYS A 296 -23.18 -24.09 -3.51
CA LYS A 296 -24.36 -23.35 -3.98
C LYS A 296 -24.45 -22.00 -3.27
N ARG A 297 -24.64 -20.91 -4.04
CA ARG A 297 -24.95 -19.60 -3.46
C ARG A 297 -26.28 -19.62 -2.72
N THR A 298 -26.30 -19.02 -1.54
CA THR A 298 -27.47 -18.83 -0.69
C THR A 298 -27.67 -17.34 -0.42
N GLU A 299 -28.91 -16.91 -0.26
CA GLU A 299 -29.23 -15.55 0.21
C GLU A 299 -29.03 -15.46 1.72
N TYR A 300 -28.61 -14.28 2.20
CA TYR A 300 -28.46 -14.04 3.63
C TYR A 300 -29.81 -14.05 4.33
N VAL A 301 -29.91 -14.84 5.40
CA VAL A 301 -31.09 -14.93 6.25
C VAL A 301 -30.75 -14.31 7.61
N ASP A 302 -31.37 -13.17 7.92
CA ASP A 302 -31.18 -12.49 9.21
C ASP A 302 -31.71 -13.38 10.36
N PRO A 303 -30.84 -13.82 11.29
CA PRO A 303 -31.24 -14.70 12.38
C PRO A 303 -32.18 -14.03 13.40
N GLU A 304 -32.15 -12.69 13.53
CA GLU A 304 -33.05 -11.97 14.44
C GLU A 304 -34.49 -11.94 13.90
N LYS A 305 -34.69 -12.14 12.59
CA LYS A 305 -36.02 -12.15 11.96
C LYS A 305 -36.92 -13.29 12.45
N TYR A 306 -36.36 -14.33 13.08
CA TYR A 306 -37.07 -15.53 13.51
C TYR A 306 -37.08 -15.74 15.04
N LYS A 307 -36.54 -14.81 15.82
CA LYS A 307 -36.72 -14.81 17.28
C LYS A 307 -38.13 -14.29 17.61
N GLN A 308 -39.12 -15.19 17.59
CA GLN A 308 -40.43 -15.00 18.20
C GLN A 308 -40.41 -15.44 19.66
#